data_AF-A0A6B2LRW5-F1
#
_entry.id   AF-A0A6B2LRW5-F1
#
_cell.length_a   1.000
_cell.length_b   1.000
_cell.length_c   1.000
_cell.angle_alpha   90.00
_cell.angle_beta   90.00
_cell.angle_gamma   90.00
#
_symmetry.space_group_name_H-M   'P 1'
#
loop_
_entity.id
_entity.type
_entity.pdbx_description
1 polymer ?
#
loop_
_entity_poly.entity_id
_entity_poly.type
_entity_poly.pdbx_seq_one_letter_code
_entity_poly.pdbx_strand_id
1 'polypeptide(L)'
;MPAMTSIAFRATGAGLSLGLVAAAAPTIFFPAFPVVAVGFVKTIPLLHLAAKFILAFPIVYHLLGGLRHFYFDYASRGLETTEEVDNTCKIMIVATAVTVLLLTFVG
;
A
#
# COMPACT_ATOMS: atom_id res chain seq x y z
N MET A 1 -0.36 19.15 3.53
CA MET A 1 0.00 17.77 3.09
C MET A 1 -0.59 17.25 1.76
N PRO A 2 -1.63 17.84 1.11
CA PRO A 2 -2.34 17.20 -0.01
C PRO A 2 -1.48 16.75 -1.20
N ALA A 3 -0.57 17.61 -1.67
CA ALA A 3 0.30 17.31 -2.81
C ALA A 3 1.21 16.10 -2.55
N MET A 4 1.79 16.01 -1.33
CA MET A 4 2.62 14.88 -0.90
C MET A 4 1.81 13.58 -0.88
N THR A 5 0.58 13.62 -0.35
CA THR A 5 -0.26 12.42 -0.32
C THR A 5 -0.68 11.96 -1.72
N SER A 6 -0.86 12.89 -2.65
CA SER A 6 -1.21 12.61 -4.05
C SER A 6 -0.04 12.00 -4.85
N ILE A 7 1.19 12.50 -4.68
CA ILE A 7 2.35 11.87 -5.32
C ILE A 7 2.62 10.48 -4.73
N ALA A 8 2.49 10.31 -3.42
CA ALA A 8 2.62 9.00 -2.77
C ALA A 8 1.54 8.01 -3.26
N PHE A 9 0.31 8.47 -3.50
CA PHE A 9 -0.75 7.63 -4.07
C PHE A 9 -0.39 7.13 -5.48
N ARG A 10 0.17 7.98 -6.33
CA ARG A 10 0.67 7.58 -7.66
C ARG A 10 1.86 6.62 -7.56
N ALA A 11 2.82 6.91 -6.69
CA ALA A 11 4.00 6.08 -6.50
C ALA A 11 3.65 4.68 -5.98
N THR A 12 2.74 4.59 -5.02
CA THR A 12 2.24 3.30 -4.50
C THR A 12 1.47 2.54 -5.57
N GLY A 13 0.64 3.19 -6.39
CA GLY A 13 -0.04 2.55 -7.51
C GLY A 13 0.90 2.01 -8.58
N ALA A 14 1.90 2.80 -8.99
CA ALA A 14 2.93 2.35 -9.91
C ALA A 14 3.75 1.18 -9.33
N GLY A 15 4.13 1.27 -8.06
CA GLY A 15 4.85 0.21 -7.35
C GLY A 15 4.05 -1.09 -7.25
N LEU A 16 2.75 -1.02 -6.97
CA LEU A 16 1.87 -2.20 -6.96
C LEU A 16 1.73 -2.85 -8.33
N SER A 17 1.53 -2.06 -9.39
CA SER A 17 1.42 -2.55 -10.75
C SER A 17 2.72 -3.26 -11.21
N LEU A 18 3.87 -2.61 -10.99
CA LEU A 18 5.18 -3.20 -11.30
C LEU A 18 5.46 -4.42 -10.42
N GLY A 19 5.13 -4.35 -9.13
CA GLY A 19 5.31 -5.44 -8.18
C GLY A 19 4.50 -6.68 -8.55
N LEU A 20 3.26 -6.51 -9.01
CA LEU A 20 2.43 -7.60 -9.49
C LEU A 20 3.06 -8.29 -10.71
N VAL A 21 3.51 -7.51 -11.69
CA VAL A 21 4.20 -8.05 -12.88
C VAL A 21 5.50 -8.75 -12.48
N ALA A 22 6.29 -8.17 -11.60
CA ALA A 22 7.54 -8.75 -11.11
C ALA A 22 7.32 -10.05 -10.31
N ALA A 23 6.22 -10.16 -9.57
CA ALA A 23 5.86 -11.37 -8.84
C ALA A 23 5.32 -12.47 -9.77
N ALA A 24 4.57 -12.11 -10.82
CA ALA A 24 3.91 -13.04 -11.73
C ALA A 24 4.82 -13.51 -12.89
N ALA A 25 5.63 -12.64 -13.48
CA ALA A 25 6.43 -12.98 -14.66
C ALA A 25 7.35 -14.20 -14.46
N PRO A 26 8.04 -14.38 -13.31
CA PRO A 26 8.88 -15.56 -13.09
C PRO A 26 8.10 -16.87 -13.05
N THR A 27 6.80 -16.85 -12.70
CA THR A 27 6.00 -18.08 -12.58
C THR A 27 5.73 -18.74 -13.92
N ILE A 28 5.91 -18.01 -15.03
CA ILE A 28 5.78 -18.52 -16.40
C ILE A 28 6.88 -19.55 -16.69
N PHE A 29 8.11 -19.30 -16.23
CA PHE A 29 9.27 -20.17 -16.44
C PHE A 29 9.54 -21.10 -15.27
N PHE A 30 9.18 -20.67 -14.05
CA PHE A 30 9.40 -21.42 -12.82
C PHE A 30 8.12 -21.41 -11.97
N PRO A 31 7.19 -22.37 -12.17
CA PRO A 31 5.91 -22.39 -11.46
C PRO A 31 6.04 -22.46 -9.93
N ALA A 32 7.13 -23.07 -9.42
CA ALA A 32 7.41 -23.16 -7.99
C ALA A 32 7.97 -21.86 -7.38
N PHE A 33 8.19 -20.81 -8.19
CA PHE A 33 8.77 -19.54 -7.74
C PHE A 33 8.10 -18.96 -6.48
N PRO A 34 6.76 -18.89 -6.36
CA PRO A 34 6.13 -18.29 -5.18
C PRO A 34 6.46 -19.06 -3.89
N VAL A 35 6.47 -20.39 -3.94
CA VAL A 35 6.77 -21.25 -2.79
C VAL A 35 8.23 -21.08 -2.36
N VAL A 36 9.15 -21.06 -3.32
CA VAL A 36 10.58 -20.89 -3.04
C VAL A 36 10.88 -19.49 -2.50
N ALA A 37 10.32 -18.43 -3.09
CA ALA A 37 10.52 -17.06 -2.64
C ALA A 37 9.99 -16.83 -1.22
N VAL A 38 8.76 -17.29 -0.92
CA VAL A 38 8.19 -17.21 0.43
C VAL A 38 8.99 -18.06 1.42
N GLY A 39 9.41 -19.26 1.01
CA GLY A 39 10.24 -20.14 1.82
C GLY A 39 11.57 -19.47 2.22
N PHE A 40 12.26 -18.86 1.26
CA PHE A 40 13.50 -18.12 1.49
C PHE A 40 13.30 -16.92 2.41
N VAL A 41 12.28 -16.09 2.18
CA VAL A 41 12.01 -14.90 3.01
C VAL A 41 11.77 -15.29 4.47
N LYS A 42 11.12 -16.43 4.72
CA LYS A 42 10.82 -16.93 6.07
C LYS A 42 12.06 -17.41 6.85
N THR A 43 13.17 -17.76 6.19
CA THR A 43 14.38 -18.22 6.90
C THR A 43 15.16 -17.10 7.55
N ILE A 44 14.92 -15.84 7.16
CA ILE A 44 15.61 -14.65 7.66
C ILE A 44 14.60 -13.77 8.40
N PRO A 45 14.54 -13.78 9.75
CA PRO A 45 13.48 -13.12 10.52
C PRO A 45 13.29 -11.63 10.21
N LEU A 46 14.40 -10.90 10.05
CA LEU A 46 14.35 -9.47 9.73
C LEU A 46 13.81 -9.22 8.31
N LEU A 47 14.19 -10.08 7.34
CA LEU A 47 13.69 -10.01 5.97
C LEU A 47 12.21 -10.35 5.90
N HIS A 48 11.75 -11.32 6.69
CA HIS A 48 10.33 -11.66 6.79
C HIS A 48 9.50 -10.48 7.29
N LEU A 49 9.94 -9.82 8.36
CA LEU A 49 9.26 -8.64 8.89
C LEU A 49 9.26 -7.48 7.89
N ALA A 50 10.41 -7.20 7.27
CA ALA A 50 10.54 -6.14 6.27
C ALA A 50 9.67 -6.42 5.03
N ALA A 51 9.63 -7.67 4.55
CA ALA A 51 8.80 -8.07 3.42
C ALA A 51 7.31 -7.84 3.68
N LYS A 52 6.82 -8.19 4.89
CA LYS A 52 5.44 -7.93 5.30
C LYS A 52 5.13 -6.43 5.27
N PHE A 53 6.00 -5.59 5.82
CA PHE A 53 5.82 -4.14 5.83
C PHE A 53 5.84 -3.54 4.42
N ILE A 54 6.84 -3.89 3.61
CA ILE A 54 7.03 -3.39 2.24
C ILE A 54 5.84 -3.74 1.36
N LEU A 55 5.19 -4.90 1.59
CA LEU A 55 3.98 -5.29 0.87
C LEU A 55 2.73 -4.59 1.42
N ALA A 56 2.57 -4.57 2.75
CA ALA A 56 1.37 -4.03 3.39
C ALA A 56 1.23 -2.52 3.18
N PHE A 57 2.32 -1.76 3.28
CA PHE A 57 2.29 -0.29 3.16
C PHE A 57 1.67 0.21 1.85
N PRO A 58 2.20 -0.13 0.65
CA PRO A 58 1.66 0.39 -0.59
C PRO A 58 0.23 -0.12 -0.84
N ILE A 59 -0.11 -1.36 -0.45
CA ILE A 59 -1.47 -1.89 -0.60
C ILE A 59 -2.46 -1.05 0.21
N VAL A 60 -2.21 -0.88 1.49
CA VAL A 60 -3.14 -0.17 2.40
C VAL A 60 -3.19 1.31 2.05
N TYR A 61 -2.03 1.95 1.83
CA TYR A 61 -1.97 3.37 1.50
C TYR A 61 -2.72 3.66 0.19
N HIS A 62 -2.52 2.85 -0.85
CA HIS A 62 -3.19 3.03 -2.12
C HIS A 62 -4.69 2.73 -2.01
N LEU A 63 -5.09 1.70 -1.27
CA LEU A 63 -6.52 1.42 -1.07
C LEU A 63 -7.25 2.57 -0.36
N LEU A 64 -6.71 3.04 0.77
CA LEU A 64 -7.33 4.14 1.54
C LEU A 64 -7.25 5.47 0.78
N GLY A 65 -6.17 5.72 0.05
CA GLY A 65 -6.07 6.87 -0.85
C GLY A 65 -7.10 6.81 -1.98
N GLY A 66 -7.36 5.62 -2.53
CA GLY A 66 -8.40 5.39 -3.52
C GLY A 66 -9.80 5.68 -2.95
N LEU A 67 -10.10 5.21 -1.74
CA LEU A 67 -11.36 5.53 -1.05
C LEU A 67 -11.53 7.04 -0.82
N ARG A 68 -10.45 7.74 -0.46
CA ARG A 68 -10.45 9.21 -0.34
C ARG A 68 -10.72 9.88 -1.68
N HIS A 69 -10.11 9.41 -2.78
CA HIS A 69 -10.42 9.91 -4.12
C HIS A 69 -11.87 9.62 -4.54
N PHE A 70 -12.41 8.45 -4.22
CA PHE A 70 -13.84 8.17 -4.42
C PHE A 70 -14.74 9.10 -3.61
N TYR A 71 -14.40 9.40 -2.34
CA TYR A 71 -15.13 10.36 -1.51
C TYR A 71 -15.15 11.76 -2.13
N PHE A 72 -14.04 12.17 -2.74
CA PHE A 72 -13.92 13.46 -3.43
C PHE A 72 -14.72 13.50 -4.73
N ASP A 73 -14.50 12.52 -5.60
CA ASP A 73 -15.00 12.58 -6.97
C ASP A 73 -16.45 12.13 -7.07
N TYR A 74 -16.82 11.06 -6.35
CA TYR A 74 -18.14 10.44 -6.45
C TYR A 74 -19.13 10.95 -5.40
N ALA A 75 -18.68 11.17 -4.15
CA ALA A 75 -19.55 11.74 -3.12
C ALA A 75 -19.56 13.28 -3.13
N SER A 76 -18.65 13.92 -3.89
CA SER A 76 -18.50 15.38 -4.00
C SER A 76 -18.36 16.07 -2.64
N ARG A 77 -17.59 15.47 -1.72
CA ARG A 77 -17.37 15.96 -0.35
C ARG A 77 -15.89 16.09 -0.02
N GLY A 78 -15.56 16.90 0.98
CA GLY A 78 -14.20 16.99 1.53
C GLY A 78 -13.19 17.77 0.68
N LEU A 79 -13.70 18.57 -0.26
CA LEU A 79 -12.94 19.50 -1.11
C LEU A 79 -13.34 20.96 -0.88
N GLU A 80 -14.22 21.24 0.09
CA GLU A 80 -14.85 22.57 0.27
C GLU A 80 -13.85 23.57 0.86
N THR A 81 -12.93 23.08 1.70
CA THR A 81 -11.87 23.88 2.30
C THR A 81 -10.52 23.16 2.26
N THR A 82 -9.44 23.93 2.34
CA THR A 82 -8.08 23.38 2.46
C THR A 82 -7.91 22.57 3.75
N GLU A 83 -8.64 22.91 4.81
CA GLU A 83 -8.62 22.21 6.10
C GLU A 83 -9.24 20.82 5.99
N GLU A 84 -10.39 20.68 5.32
CA GLU A 84 -11.01 19.38 5.07
C GLU A 84 -10.11 18.45 4.26
N VAL A 85 -9.49 18.98 3.21
CA VAL A 85 -8.56 18.21 2.38
C VAL A 85 -7.35 17.75 3.19
N ASP A 86 -6.84 18.57 4.11
CA ASP A 86 -5.72 18.22 4.98
C ASP A 86 -6.13 17.23 6.10
N ASN A 87 -7.34 17.35 6.65
CA ASN A 87 -7.88 16.42 7.64
C ASN A 87 -8.09 15.02 7.04
N THR A 88 -8.62 14.93 5.81
CA THR A 88 -8.75 13.63 5.13
C THR A 88 -7.38 13.00 4.83
N CYS A 89 -6.34 13.79 4.53
CA CYS A 89 -4.96 13.29 4.43
C CYS A 89 -4.47 12.69 5.76
N LYS A 90 -4.67 13.40 6.88
CA LYS A 90 -4.25 12.93 8.21
C LYS A 90 -4.95 11.63 8.59
N ILE A 91 -6.27 11.56 8.42
CA ILE A 91 -7.06 10.36 8.70
C ILE A 91 -6.55 9.18 7.88
N MET A 92 -6.35 9.37 6.57
CA MET A 92 -5.82 8.33 5.69
C MET A 92 -4.42 7.85 6.12
N ILE A 93 -3.52 8.77 6.49
CA ILE A 93 -2.16 8.41 6.93
C ILE A 93 -2.21 7.61 8.25
N VAL A 94 -2.99 8.06 9.22
CA VAL A 94 -3.12 7.36 10.52
C VAL A 94 -3.75 5.99 10.33
N ALA A 95 -4.83 5.89 9.56
CA ALA A 95 -5.47 4.62 9.25
C ALA A 95 -4.51 3.67 8.51
N THR A 96 -3.69 4.20 7.60
CA THR A 96 -2.63 3.42 6.93
C THR A 96 -1.63 2.89 7.95
N ALA A 97 -1.07 3.77 8.80
CA ALA A 97 -0.05 3.37 9.76
C ALA A 97 -0.56 2.29 10.71
N VAL A 98 -1.76 2.46 11.28
CA VAL A 98 -2.38 1.47 12.18
C VAL A 98 -2.57 0.13 11.47
N THR A 99 -3.17 0.14 10.28
CA THR A 99 -3.47 -1.10 9.54
C THR A 99 -2.19 -1.81 9.11
N VAL A 100 -1.17 -1.06 8.65
CA VAL A 100 0.12 -1.63 8.26
C VAL A 100 0.84 -2.24 9.45
N LEU A 101 0.84 -1.59 10.62
CA LEU A 101 1.41 -2.15 11.84
C LEU A 101 0.71 -3.45 12.22
N LEU A 102 -0.63 -3.48 12.21
CA LEU A 102 -1.40 -4.70 12.47
C LEU A 102 -1.02 -5.82 11.49
N LEU A 103 -1.02 -5.57 10.19
CA LEU A 103 -0.64 -6.57 9.18
C LEU A 103 0.81 -7.03 9.32
N THR A 104 1.71 -6.14 9.72
CA THR A 104 3.14 -6.44 9.88
C THR A 104 3.42 -7.32 11.10
N PHE A 105 2.71 -7.13 12.21
CA PHE A 105 3.00 -7.84 13.47
C PHE A 105 2.02 -8.95 13.84
N VAL A 106 0.79 -8.95 13.32
CA VAL A 106 -0.26 -9.92 13.70
C VAL A 106 -0.42 -11.04 12.66
N GLY A 107 -0.01 -10.81 11.40
CA GLY A 107 -0.11 -11.77 10.29
C GLY A 107 0.92 -12.90 10.25
#